data_AF-A0A9D2JVM2-F1
#
_entry.id   AF-A0A9D2JVM2-F1
#
_cell.length_a   1.000
_cell.length_b   1.000
_cell.length_c   1.000
_cell.angle_alpha   90.00
_cell.angle_beta   90.00
_cell.angle_gamma   90.00
#
_symmetry.space_group_name_H-M   'P 1'
#
loop_
_entity.id
_entity.type
_entity.pdbx_description
1 polymer ?
#
loop_
_entity_poly.entity_id
_entity_poly.type
_entity_poly.pdbx_seq_one_letter_code
_entity_poly.pdbx_strand_id
1 'polypeptide(L)'
;MIRIFNPDKWTRQAFFKDLVAFLYQHDDVTLRQIKAAFPEVTKIDRLLEEYIQAGYIIRENKRYTIGLDLLEDVACVSLDSQVFVDDQSEVFAELMALRFETELANTTNDLVVREETGIARDDLTLANYFFKLDENLPLSAAQKPLYDLLGDVNPQYALKYMTTFLLKFARKDEVAQKRPDIFVTALELLGYIHKNDQGKYVLKMLFDTENLLLISKA
;
A
#
# COMPACT_ATOMS: atom_id res chain seq x y z
N MET A 1 -14.83 -13.03 4.75
CA MET A 1 -14.78 -12.79 3.29
C MET A 1 -13.32 -12.77 2.88
N ILE A 2 -12.98 -13.31 1.71
CA ILE A 2 -11.59 -13.31 1.24
C ILE A 2 -11.16 -11.87 0.86
N ARG A 3 -10.14 -11.38 1.54
CA ARG A 3 -9.40 -10.15 1.22
C ARG A 3 -8.18 -10.49 0.39
N ILE A 4 -7.84 -9.56 -0.51
CA ILE A 4 -6.70 -9.70 -1.42
C ILE A 4 -5.78 -8.51 -1.22
N PHE A 5 -4.52 -8.76 -0.85
CA PHE A 5 -3.46 -7.76 -0.80
C PHE A 5 -2.51 -7.96 -1.99
N ASN A 6 -1.97 -6.86 -2.50
CA ASN A 6 -1.11 -6.80 -3.70
C ASN A 6 -1.69 -7.59 -4.89
N PRO A 7 -2.90 -7.24 -5.36
CA PRO A 7 -3.56 -8.00 -6.42
C PRO A 7 -2.84 -7.82 -7.77
N ASP A 8 -2.65 -8.94 -8.46
CA ASP A 8 -2.20 -8.98 -9.84
C ASP A 8 -3.29 -8.51 -10.84
N LYS A 9 -2.98 -8.59 -12.13
CA LYS A 9 -3.90 -8.18 -13.22
C LYS A 9 -5.24 -8.94 -13.24
N TRP A 10 -5.30 -10.15 -12.69
CA TRP A 10 -6.50 -10.98 -12.68
C TRP A 10 -7.34 -10.73 -11.43
N THR A 11 -6.69 -10.74 -10.28
CA THR A 11 -7.32 -10.63 -8.96
C THR A 11 -7.74 -9.20 -8.60
N ARG A 12 -7.23 -8.20 -9.33
CA ARG A 12 -7.70 -6.80 -9.23
C ARG A 12 -9.08 -6.61 -9.87
N GLN A 13 -9.49 -7.48 -10.79
CA GLN A 13 -10.75 -7.35 -11.54
C GLN A 13 -11.97 -7.46 -10.60
N ALA A 14 -12.97 -6.60 -10.83
CA ALA A 14 -14.21 -6.62 -10.04
C ALA A 14 -14.90 -7.98 -10.11
N PHE A 15 -15.05 -8.52 -11.32
CA PHE A 15 -15.66 -9.84 -11.53
C PHE A 15 -14.94 -10.97 -10.78
N PHE A 16 -13.60 -10.94 -10.70
CA PHE A 16 -12.86 -11.95 -9.96
C PHE A 16 -13.22 -11.93 -8.46
N LYS A 17 -13.25 -10.74 -7.86
CA LYS A 17 -13.60 -10.56 -6.45
C LYS A 17 -15.02 -11.04 -6.16
N ASP A 18 -15.97 -10.68 -7.02
CA ASP A 18 -17.37 -11.09 -6.89
C ASP A 18 -17.53 -12.61 -7.07
N LEU A 19 -16.81 -13.20 -8.03
CA LEU A 19 -16.80 -14.64 -8.27
C LEU A 19 -16.23 -15.41 -7.07
N VAL A 20 -15.10 -14.98 -6.52
CA VAL A 20 -14.50 -15.61 -5.32
C VAL A 20 -15.45 -15.50 -4.14
N ALA A 21 -16.07 -14.34 -3.90
CA ALA A 21 -17.05 -14.18 -2.84
C ALA A 21 -18.27 -15.13 -3.01
N PHE A 22 -18.73 -15.32 -4.25
CA PHE A 22 -19.81 -16.25 -4.58
C PHE A 22 -19.40 -17.72 -4.35
N LEU A 23 -18.24 -18.13 -4.86
CA LEU A 23 -17.74 -19.51 -4.68
C LEU A 23 -17.38 -19.82 -3.23
N TYR A 24 -17.07 -18.81 -2.41
CA TYR A 24 -16.79 -19.00 -0.99
C TYR A 24 -18.05 -19.33 -0.18
N GLN A 25 -19.22 -18.91 -0.67
CA GLN A 25 -20.51 -19.09 0.01
C GLN A 25 -21.30 -20.31 -0.50
N HIS A 26 -20.86 -20.91 -1.60
CA HIS A 26 -21.61 -21.94 -2.30
C HIS A 26 -20.73 -23.12 -2.68
N ASP A 27 -21.16 -24.30 -2.29
CA ASP A 27 -20.57 -25.57 -2.74
C ASP A 27 -21.21 -26.03 -4.05
N ASP A 28 -20.53 -26.94 -4.76
CA ASP A 28 -21.03 -27.62 -5.97
C ASP A 28 -21.50 -26.67 -7.09
N VAL A 29 -20.81 -25.54 -7.27
CA VAL A 29 -21.20 -24.49 -8.22
C VAL A 29 -20.96 -24.91 -9.68
N THR A 30 -21.98 -24.76 -10.52
CA THR A 30 -21.94 -25.01 -11.96
C THR A 30 -21.81 -23.72 -12.77
N LEU A 31 -21.36 -23.83 -14.03
CA LEU A 31 -21.30 -22.70 -14.97
C LEU A 31 -22.65 -21.99 -15.16
N ARG A 32 -23.76 -22.75 -15.13
CA ARG A 32 -25.11 -22.17 -15.27
C ARG A 32 -25.46 -21.27 -14.09
N GLN A 33 -25.06 -21.65 -12.88
CA GLN A 33 -25.27 -20.83 -11.68
C GLN A 33 -24.41 -19.57 -11.73
N ILE A 34 -23.14 -19.68 -12.15
CA ILE A 34 -22.26 -18.51 -12.32
C ILE A 34 -22.86 -17.53 -13.33
N LYS A 35 -23.29 -18.00 -14.51
CA LYS A 35 -23.92 -17.14 -15.52
C LYS A 35 -25.23 -16.51 -15.05
N ALA A 36 -26.00 -17.20 -14.22
CA ALA A 36 -27.23 -16.67 -13.64
C ALA A 36 -26.95 -15.61 -12.55
N ALA A 37 -25.88 -15.77 -11.77
CA ALA A 37 -25.46 -14.82 -10.75
C ALA A 37 -24.83 -13.55 -11.35
N PHE A 38 -24.18 -13.65 -12.51
CA PHE A 38 -23.46 -12.56 -13.16
C PHE A 38 -23.93 -12.29 -14.60
N PRO A 39 -25.22 -11.96 -14.83
CA PRO A 39 -25.78 -11.83 -16.17
C PRO A 39 -25.13 -10.70 -17.01
N GLU A 40 -24.60 -9.68 -16.35
CA GLU A 40 -23.97 -8.51 -17.00
C GLU A 40 -22.57 -8.82 -17.57
N VAL A 41 -21.96 -9.94 -17.18
CA VAL A 41 -20.60 -10.30 -17.60
C VAL A 41 -20.66 -11.10 -18.89
N THR A 42 -20.33 -10.45 -20.01
CA THR A 42 -20.49 -11.02 -21.35
C THR A 42 -19.48 -12.13 -21.71
N LYS A 43 -18.32 -12.18 -21.05
CA LYS A 43 -17.20 -13.10 -21.39
C LYS A 43 -16.82 -14.05 -20.26
N ILE A 44 -17.80 -14.53 -19.48
CA ILE A 44 -17.57 -15.41 -18.32
C ILE A 44 -16.73 -16.64 -18.69
N ASP A 45 -17.04 -17.33 -19.79
CA ASP A 45 -16.34 -18.58 -20.15
C ASP A 45 -14.84 -18.35 -20.33
N ARG A 46 -14.47 -17.27 -21.04
CA ARG A 46 -13.07 -16.90 -21.25
C ARG A 46 -12.37 -16.49 -19.95
N LEU A 47 -13.04 -15.69 -19.11
CA LEU A 47 -12.47 -15.25 -17.83
C LEU A 47 -12.23 -16.44 -16.89
N LEU A 48 -13.18 -17.39 -16.84
CA LEU A 48 -13.02 -18.61 -16.06
C LEU A 48 -11.84 -19.46 -16.57
N GLU A 49 -11.66 -19.59 -17.89
CA GLU A 49 -10.49 -20.28 -18.44
C GLU A 49 -9.18 -19.59 -18.04
N GLU A 50 -9.12 -18.25 -18.10
CA GLU A 50 -7.96 -17.46 -17.67
C GLU A 50 -7.67 -17.66 -16.16
N TYR A 51 -8.70 -17.69 -15.30
CA TYR A 51 -8.54 -17.92 -13.87
C TYR A 51 -8.17 -19.36 -13.52
N ILE A 52 -8.69 -20.34 -14.26
CA ILE A 52 -8.31 -21.75 -14.11
C ILE A 52 -6.85 -21.97 -14.50
N GLN A 53 -6.43 -21.38 -15.61
CA GLN A 53 -5.05 -21.47 -16.06
C GLN A 53 -4.08 -20.81 -15.07
N ALA A 54 -4.50 -19.74 -14.40
CA ALA A 54 -3.74 -19.08 -13.33
C ALA A 54 -3.78 -19.84 -11.99
N GLY A 55 -4.58 -20.90 -11.86
CA GLY A 55 -4.72 -21.70 -10.65
C GLY A 55 -5.68 -21.12 -9.60
N TYR A 56 -6.24 -19.92 -9.81
CA TYR A 56 -7.12 -19.28 -8.83
C TYR A 56 -8.48 -19.97 -8.67
N ILE A 57 -8.93 -20.65 -9.72
CA ILE A 57 -10.20 -21.37 -9.77
C ILE A 57 -9.93 -22.81 -10.22
N ILE A 58 -10.52 -23.78 -9.52
CA ILE A 58 -10.41 -25.18 -9.88
C ILE A 58 -11.70 -25.61 -10.57
N ARG A 59 -11.57 -26.38 -11.66
CA ARG A 59 -12.70 -26.97 -12.36
C ARG A 59 -12.61 -28.49 -12.40
N GLU A 60 -13.45 -29.16 -11.61
CA GLU A 60 -13.54 -30.62 -11.55
C GLU A 60 -14.98 -31.09 -11.72
N ASN A 61 -15.22 -32.14 -12.52
CA ASN A 61 -16.57 -32.69 -12.71
C ASN A 61 -17.65 -31.65 -13.10
N LYS A 62 -17.26 -30.63 -13.88
CA LYS A 62 -18.08 -29.46 -14.27
C LYS A 62 -18.51 -28.56 -13.09
N ARG A 63 -17.81 -28.66 -11.97
CA ARG A 63 -17.96 -27.81 -10.78
C ARG A 63 -16.78 -26.90 -10.64
N TYR A 64 -17.03 -25.70 -10.13
CA TYR A 64 -16.05 -24.64 -9.94
C TYR A 64 -15.88 -24.39 -8.45
N THR A 65 -14.64 -24.39 -7.99
CA THR A 65 -14.27 -24.12 -6.60
C THR A 65 -13.11 -23.13 -6.56
N ILE A 66 -12.88 -22.55 -5.39
CA ILE A 66 -11.74 -21.68 -5.13
C ILE A 66 -10.47 -22.54 -5.11
N GLY A 67 -9.45 -22.13 -5.86
CA GLY A 67 -8.10 -22.73 -5.86
C GLY A 67 -7.05 -21.84 -5.20
N LEU A 68 -7.48 -20.90 -4.37
CA LEU A 68 -6.60 -19.95 -3.69
C LEU A 68 -5.93 -20.60 -2.47
N ASP A 69 -4.63 -20.40 -2.36
CA ASP A 69 -3.88 -20.66 -1.14
C ASP A 69 -4.19 -19.55 -0.13
N LEU A 70 -5.17 -19.80 0.74
CA LEU A 70 -5.50 -18.86 1.81
C LEU A 70 -4.37 -18.84 2.82
N LEU A 71 -4.04 -17.64 3.30
CA LEU A 71 -3.02 -17.43 4.30
C LEU A 71 -3.41 -18.16 5.59
N GLU A 72 -2.50 -18.99 6.09
CA GLU A 72 -2.63 -19.69 7.37
C GLU A 72 -1.62 -19.17 8.42
N ASP A 73 -0.50 -18.58 7.98
CA ASP A 73 0.58 -18.04 8.80
C ASP A 73 1.24 -16.82 8.13
N VAL A 74 1.65 -15.83 8.92
CA VAL A 74 2.31 -14.60 8.47
C VAL A 74 3.83 -14.74 8.32
N ALA A 75 4.46 -15.82 8.77
CA ALA A 75 5.92 -15.96 8.85
C ALA A 75 6.67 -15.71 7.53
N CYS A 76 6.05 -16.05 6.39
CA CYS A 76 6.65 -15.90 5.07
C CYS A 76 6.04 -14.75 4.25
N VAL A 77 5.22 -13.89 4.86
CA VAL A 77 4.59 -12.77 4.15
C VAL A 77 5.62 -11.67 3.91
N SER A 78 5.74 -11.23 2.67
CA SER A 78 6.47 -10.02 2.30
C SER A 78 5.49 -8.90 1.92
N LEU A 79 5.93 -7.64 2.03
CA LEU A 79 5.12 -6.46 1.75
C LEU A 79 4.53 -6.45 0.33
N ASP A 80 5.23 -7.04 -0.64
CA ASP A 80 4.83 -7.07 -2.06
C ASP A 80 4.22 -8.41 -2.48
N SER A 81 4.19 -9.41 -1.60
CA SER A 81 3.58 -10.70 -1.88
C SER A 81 2.08 -10.55 -2.09
N GLN A 82 1.53 -11.22 -3.10
CA GLN A 82 0.09 -11.37 -3.24
C GLN A 82 -0.43 -12.29 -2.13
N VAL A 83 -1.41 -11.82 -1.37
CA VAL A 83 -1.94 -12.55 -0.20
C VAL A 83 -3.46 -12.64 -0.30
N PHE A 84 -4.00 -13.84 -0.10
CA PHE A 84 -5.42 -14.12 0.05
C PHE A 84 -5.69 -14.51 1.49
N VAL A 85 -6.63 -13.86 2.18
CA VAL A 85 -6.88 -14.14 3.60
C VAL A 85 -8.36 -13.96 3.91
N ASP A 86 -8.94 -14.84 4.73
CA ASP A 86 -10.30 -14.62 5.22
C ASP A 86 -10.28 -13.54 6.32
N ASP A 87 -11.03 -12.45 6.13
CA ASP A 87 -11.11 -11.37 7.12
C ASP A 87 -11.77 -11.73 8.46
N GLN A 88 -12.28 -12.96 8.59
CA GLN A 88 -12.78 -13.50 9.86
C GLN A 88 -11.78 -14.44 10.56
N SER A 89 -10.60 -14.68 9.97
CA SER A 89 -9.59 -15.56 10.54
C SER A 89 -8.70 -14.85 11.58
N GLU A 90 -8.06 -15.61 12.47
CA GLU A 90 -7.10 -15.06 13.45
C GLU A 90 -5.86 -14.48 12.75
N VAL A 91 -5.36 -15.17 11.72
CA VAL A 91 -4.20 -14.74 10.92
C VAL A 91 -4.44 -13.40 10.20
N PHE A 92 -5.70 -13.02 9.93
CA PHE A 92 -6.00 -11.68 9.40
C PHE A 92 -5.58 -10.58 10.38
N ALA A 93 -5.85 -10.74 11.68
CA ALA A 93 -5.45 -9.78 12.69
C ALA A 93 -3.92 -9.69 12.82
N GLU A 94 -3.24 -10.84 12.76
CA GLU A 94 -1.77 -10.90 12.75
C GLU A 94 -1.19 -10.21 11.51
N LEU A 95 -1.76 -10.45 10.34
CA LEU A 95 -1.35 -9.84 9.08
C LEU A 95 -1.52 -8.30 9.12
N MET A 96 -2.60 -7.81 9.72
CA MET A 96 -2.83 -6.36 9.88
C MET A 96 -1.90 -5.72 10.91
N ALA A 97 -1.43 -6.49 11.89
CA ALA A 97 -0.44 -6.04 12.87
C ALA A 97 1.01 -6.14 12.36
N LEU A 98 1.26 -6.93 11.31
CA LEU A 98 2.58 -7.10 10.72
C LEU A 98 3.10 -5.79 10.13
N ARG A 99 4.37 -5.50 10.41
CA ARG A 99 5.05 -4.27 10.01
C ARG A 99 6.23 -4.57 9.10
N PHE A 100 6.39 -3.72 8.10
CA PHE A 100 7.42 -3.82 7.07
C PHE A 100 8.18 -2.51 6.98
N GLU A 101 9.46 -2.59 6.65
CA GLU A 101 10.28 -1.43 6.34
C GLU A 101 10.19 -1.08 4.86
N THR A 102 10.12 0.21 4.57
CA THR A 102 10.18 0.77 3.22
C THR A 102 11.24 1.85 3.19
N GLU A 103 11.90 2.01 2.04
CA GLU A 103 12.92 3.02 1.84
C GLU A 103 12.60 3.88 0.63
N LEU A 104 12.73 5.19 0.80
CA LEU A 104 12.59 6.18 -0.25
C LEU A 104 13.90 6.92 -0.45
N ALA A 105 14.35 6.94 -1.70
CA ALA A 105 15.52 7.68 -2.14
C ALA A 105 15.19 8.50 -3.39
N ASN A 106 16.01 9.51 -3.65
CA ASN A 106 15.91 10.32 -4.86
C ASN A 106 17.24 10.37 -5.60
N THR A 107 17.22 10.85 -6.85
CA THR A 107 18.43 10.90 -7.70
C THR A 107 19.28 12.16 -7.49
N THR A 108 18.83 13.12 -6.67
CA THR A 108 19.54 14.41 -6.47
C THR A 108 20.50 14.39 -5.29
N ASN A 109 20.23 13.58 -4.26
CA ASN A 109 21.08 13.41 -3.10
C ASN A 109 20.96 11.99 -2.55
N ASP A 110 21.93 11.60 -1.72
CA ASP A 110 22.05 10.25 -1.18
C ASP A 110 21.21 10.02 0.09
N LEU A 111 20.31 10.94 0.46
CA LEU A 111 19.48 10.78 1.65
C LEU A 111 18.41 9.72 1.42
N VAL A 112 18.38 8.72 2.30
CA VAL A 112 17.34 7.68 2.35
C VAL A 112 16.38 7.98 3.50
N VAL A 113 15.08 7.89 3.21
CA VAL A 113 14.00 7.98 4.19
C VAL A 113 13.44 6.59 4.40
N ARG A 114 13.66 6.01 5.58
CA ARG A 114 13.13 4.70 5.99
C ARG A 114 11.88 4.89 6.85
N GLU A 115 10.83 4.19 6.47
CA GLU A 115 9.50 4.28 7.05
C GLU A 115 8.97 2.87 7.34
N GLU A 116 8.10 2.76 8.35
CA GLU A 116 7.38 1.54 8.64
C GLU A 116 5.98 1.59 8.03
N THR A 117 5.47 0.44 7.57
CA THR A 117 4.11 0.32 7.04
C THR A 117 3.50 -1.03 7.37
N GLY A 118 2.17 -1.09 7.46
CA GLY A 118 1.42 -2.35 7.34
C GLY A 118 1.24 -2.81 5.88
N ILE A 119 0.77 -4.05 5.70
CA ILE A 119 0.51 -4.65 4.38
C ILE A 119 -0.50 -3.86 3.53
N ALA A 120 -1.45 -3.17 4.17
CA ALA A 120 -2.49 -2.39 3.51
C ALA A 120 -1.98 -1.04 2.96
N ARG A 121 -0.79 -0.58 3.41
CA ARG A 121 -0.21 0.72 3.08
C ARG A 121 -1.18 1.89 3.32
N ASP A 122 -1.97 1.81 4.39
CA ASP A 122 -2.95 2.84 4.76
C ASP A 122 -2.37 3.93 5.69
N ASP A 123 -1.22 3.66 6.30
CA ASP A 123 -0.53 4.59 7.19
C ASP A 123 -0.09 5.85 6.43
N LEU A 124 -0.09 7.00 7.12
CA LEU A 124 0.32 8.30 6.56
C LEU A 124 1.85 8.37 6.51
N THR A 125 2.42 7.80 5.44
CA THR A 125 3.85 7.85 5.14
C THR A 125 4.07 8.26 3.68
N LEU A 126 5.25 8.77 3.32
CA LEU A 126 5.54 9.13 1.93
C LEU A 126 5.59 7.89 1.05
N ALA A 127 6.14 6.77 1.55
CA ALA A 127 6.28 5.54 0.79
C ALA A 127 4.91 5.00 0.39
N ASN A 128 3.98 4.95 1.34
CA ASN A 128 2.61 4.49 1.09
C ASN A 128 1.85 5.42 0.15
N TYR A 129 2.00 6.73 0.36
CA TYR A 129 1.35 7.73 -0.48
C TYR A 129 1.82 7.63 -1.94
N PHE A 130 3.13 7.62 -2.20
CA PHE A 130 3.65 7.53 -3.55
C PHE A 130 3.37 6.16 -4.19
N PHE A 131 3.46 5.06 -3.44
CA PHE A 131 3.09 3.74 -3.93
C PHE A 131 1.63 3.70 -4.44
N LYS A 132 0.69 4.23 -3.65
CA LYS A 132 -0.72 4.23 -4.04
C LYS A 132 -1.02 5.15 -5.21
N LEU A 133 -0.32 6.27 -5.35
CA LEU A 133 -0.45 7.11 -6.55
C LEU A 133 0.02 6.37 -7.80
N ASP A 134 1.19 5.74 -7.75
CA ASP A 134 1.76 5.01 -8.89
C ASP A 134 0.86 3.83 -9.33
N GLU A 135 0.38 3.05 -8.36
CA GLU A 135 -0.51 1.91 -8.59
C GLU A 135 -1.98 2.29 -8.86
N ASN A 136 -2.32 3.58 -8.86
CA ASN A 136 -3.69 4.11 -8.97
C ASN A 136 -4.66 3.47 -7.95
N LEU A 137 -4.19 3.31 -6.71
CA LEU A 137 -4.95 2.75 -5.60
C LEU A 137 -5.65 3.86 -4.78
N PRO A 138 -6.77 3.54 -4.12
CA PRO A 138 -7.46 4.50 -3.28
C PRO A 138 -6.62 4.89 -2.06
N LEU A 139 -6.49 6.21 -1.85
CA LEU A 139 -5.84 6.78 -0.67
C LEU A 139 -6.69 6.58 0.58
N SER A 140 -6.03 6.29 1.71
CA SER A 140 -6.68 6.20 3.01
C SER A 140 -7.18 7.58 3.49
N ALA A 141 -8.07 7.61 4.47
CA ALA A 141 -8.53 8.87 5.06
C ALA A 141 -7.36 9.70 5.64
N ALA A 142 -6.34 9.04 6.21
CA ALA A 142 -5.16 9.69 6.75
C ALA A 142 -4.25 10.27 5.65
N GLN A 143 -4.25 9.67 4.45
CA GLN A 143 -3.44 10.10 3.30
C GLN A 143 -4.06 11.24 2.49
N LYS A 144 -5.39 11.43 2.56
CA LYS A 144 -6.10 12.48 1.80
C LYS A 144 -5.56 13.91 2.05
N PRO A 145 -5.30 14.34 3.29
CA PRO A 145 -4.74 15.68 3.54
C PRO A 145 -3.39 15.92 2.84
N LEU A 146 -2.59 14.86 2.65
CA LEU A 146 -1.33 14.94 1.93
C LEU A 146 -1.57 15.13 0.42
N TYR A 147 -2.56 14.43 -0.14
CA TYR A 147 -2.98 14.62 -1.53
C TYR A 147 -3.57 16.01 -1.78
N ASP A 148 -4.39 16.53 -0.88
CA ASP A 148 -4.95 17.89 -0.99
C ASP A 148 -3.84 18.96 -1.02
N LEU A 149 -2.70 18.68 -0.39
CA LEU A 149 -1.53 19.55 -0.34
C LEU A 149 -0.59 19.40 -1.56
N LEU A 150 -0.27 18.16 -1.95
CA LEU A 150 0.74 17.86 -2.96
C LEU A 150 0.17 17.57 -4.35
N GLY A 151 -1.07 17.08 -4.43
CA GLY A 151 -1.71 16.62 -5.66
C GLY A 151 -1.03 15.39 -6.27
N ASP A 152 -1.14 15.25 -7.59
CA ASP A 152 -0.45 14.20 -8.36
C ASP A 152 0.99 14.63 -8.69
N VAL A 153 1.80 14.81 -7.65
CA VAL A 153 3.19 15.25 -7.79
C VAL A 153 4.09 14.08 -8.14
N ASN A 154 5.05 14.31 -9.05
CA ASN A 154 6.08 13.33 -9.35
C ASN A 154 6.92 13.01 -8.07
N PRO A 155 7.05 11.73 -7.66
CA PRO A 155 7.75 11.37 -6.42
C PRO A 155 9.21 11.83 -6.36
N GLN A 156 9.96 11.71 -7.46
CA GLN A 156 11.36 12.15 -7.52
C GLN A 156 11.50 13.65 -7.35
N TYR A 157 10.58 14.42 -7.94
CA TYR A 157 10.54 15.87 -7.76
C TYR A 157 10.22 16.22 -6.30
N ALA A 158 9.16 15.65 -5.72
CA ALA A 158 8.79 15.93 -4.32
C ALA A 158 9.92 15.56 -3.34
N LEU A 159 10.47 14.35 -3.47
CA LEU A 159 11.54 13.87 -2.62
C LEU A 159 12.79 14.74 -2.72
N LYS A 160 13.17 15.22 -3.91
CA LYS A 160 14.29 16.17 -4.06
C LYS A 160 14.16 17.37 -3.13
N TYR A 161 13.00 18.04 -3.10
CA TYR A 161 12.81 19.24 -2.25
C TYR A 161 12.71 18.88 -0.78
N MET A 162 11.98 17.82 -0.44
CA MET A 162 11.81 17.36 0.94
C MET A 162 13.16 16.94 1.56
N THR A 163 13.90 16.06 0.90
CA THR A 163 15.21 15.57 1.38
C THR A 163 16.26 16.68 1.43
N THR A 164 16.26 17.61 0.46
CA THR A 164 17.15 18.79 0.52
C THR A 164 16.86 19.66 1.74
N PHE A 165 15.59 19.79 2.15
CA PHE A 165 15.24 20.47 3.39
C PHE A 165 15.71 19.69 4.61
N LEU A 166 15.44 18.37 4.65
CA LEU A 166 15.81 17.49 5.76
C LEU A 166 17.33 17.39 5.99
N LEU A 167 18.14 17.38 4.92
CA LEU A 167 19.61 17.36 5.01
C LEU A 167 20.19 18.55 5.78
N LYS A 168 19.47 19.67 5.92
CA LYS A 168 19.91 20.81 6.73
C LYS A 168 20.08 20.42 8.20
N PHE A 169 19.35 19.41 8.68
CA PHE A 169 19.44 18.91 10.05
C PHE A 169 20.73 18.13 10.34
N ALA A 170 21.50 17.74 9.32
CA ALA A 170 22.82 17.13 9.54
C ALA A 170 23.84 18.09 10.16
N ARG A 171 23.57 19.40 10.12
CA ARG A 171 24.48 20.45 10.62
C ARG A 171 23.83 21.40 11.62
N LYS A 172 22.51 21.30 11.84
CA LYS A 172 21.72 22.26 12.61
C LYS A 172 20.60 21.53 13.32
N ASP A 173 20.41 21.80 14.60
CA ASP A 173 19.29 21.23 15.35
C ASP A 173 17.95 21.91 15.00
N GLU A 174 18.01 23.17 14.57
CA GLU A 174 16.84 23.97 14.18
C GLU A 174 17.00 24.62 12.81
N VAL A 175 15.94 24.59 12.00
CA VAL A 175 15.93 25.13 10.63
C VAL A 175 14.75 26.09 10.47
N ALA A 176 15.06 27.36 10.15
CA ALA A 176 14.04 28.36 9.82
C ALA A 176 13.62 28.24 8.35
N GLN A 177 12.32 28.36 8.08
CA GLN A 177 11.77 28.46 6.73
C GLN A 177 10.95 29.75 6.61
N LYS A 178 11.47 30.73 5.87
CA LYS A 178 10.87 32.07 5.77
C LYS A 178 9.73 32.17 4.76
N ARG A 179 9.73 31.32 3.73
CA ARG A 179 8.74 31.33 2.65
C ARG A 179 7.84 30.09 2.79
N PRO A 180 6.53 30.22 2.53
CA PRO A 180 5.65 29.06 2.43
C PRO A 180 6.22 28.05 1.42
N ASP A 181 6.25 26.79 1.80
CA ASP A 181 6.78 25.69 1.00
C ASP A 181 5.95 24.45 1.28
N ILE A 182 5.20 24.00 0.28
CA ILE A 182 4.27 22.87 0.41
C ILE A 182 5.00 21.57 0.78
N PHE A 183 6.27 21.42 0.40
CA PHE A 183 7.06 20.24 0.75
C PHE A 183 7.45 20.24 2.22
N VAL A 184 7.76 21.42 2.78
CA VAL A 184 8.01 21.57 4.22
C VAL A 184 6.72 21.38 5.01
N THR A 185 5.59 21.92 4.53
CA THR A 185 4.28 21.68 5.14
C THR A 185 3.90 20.20 5.12
N ALA A 186 4.20 19.49 4.04
CA ALA A 186 3.97 18.04 3.95
C ALA A 186 4.83 17.27 4.96
N LEU A 187 6.11 17.62 5.12
CA LEU A 187 6.98 17.03 6.14
C LEU A 187 6.47 17.27 7.57
N GLU A 188 5.86 18.42 7.84
CA GLU A 188 5.23 18.71 9.13
C GLU A 188 3.93 17.89 9.31
N LEU A 189 3.11 17.77 8.27
CA LEU A 189 1.90 16.93 8.27
C LEU A 189 2.20 15.45 8.50
N LEU A 190 3.30 14.95 7.92
CA LEU A 190 3.81 13.59 8.11
C LEU A 190 4.45 13.38 9.49
N GLY A 191 4.64 14.45 10.28
CA GLY A 191 5.25 14.38 11.60
C GLY A 191 6.78 14.22 11.57
N TYR A 192 7.44 14.38 10.42
CA TYR A 192 8.89 14.22 10.29
C TYR A 192 9.64 15.40 10.90
N ILE A 193 8.98 16.56 10.92
CA ILE A 193 9.44 17.79 11.56
C ILE A 193 8.27 18.44 12.32
N HIS A 194 8.59 19.33 13.26
CA HIS A 194 7.58 20.20 13.87
C HIS A 194 8.17 21.57 14.19
N LYS A 195 7.32 22.60 14.30
CA LYS A 195 7.75 23.92 14.77
C LYS A 195 7.98 23.92 16.29
N ASN A 196 9.08 24.51 16.73
CA ASN A 196 9.33 24.88 18.12
C ASN A 196 8.64 26.21 18.48
N ASP A 197 8.77 26.64 19.74
CA ASP A 197 8.20 27.89 20.26
C ASP A 197 8.68 29.15 19.53
N GLN A 198 9.83 29.07 18.85
CA GLN A 198 10.41 30.16 18.06
C GLN A 198 9.97 30.13 16.58
N GLY A 199 9.09 29.20 16.21
CA GLY A 199 8.61 29.01 14.84
C GLY A 199 9.65 28.39 13.88
N LYS A 200 10.75 27.83 14.39
CA LYS A 200 11.73 27.07 13.58
C LYS A 200 11.38 25.59 13.62
N TYR A 201 11.72 24.88 12.56
CA TYR A 201 11.51 23.44 12.49
C TYR A 201 12.62 22.69 13.21
N VAL A 202 12.25 21.63 13.90
CA VAL A 202 13.16 20.63 14.46
C VAL A 202 12.78 19.24 13.96
N LEU A 203 13.78 18.38 13.79
CA LEU A 203 13.61 17.03 13.27
C LEU A 203 12.99 16.10 14.33
N LYS A 204 12.05 15.25 13.92
CA LYS A 204 11.40 14.24 14.78
C LYS A 204 11.84 12.82 14.48
N MET A 205 12.48 12.60 13.34
CA MET A 205 13.09 11.35 12.91
C MET A 205 14.45 11.13 13.58
N LEU A 206 14.91 9.88 13.61
CA LEU A 206 16.31 9.58 13.92
C LEU A 206 17.14 9.82 12.66
N PHE A 207 18.23 10.57 12.78
CA PHE A 207 19.13 10.84 11.66
C PHE A 207 20.50 10.20 11.91
N ASP A 208 20.79 9.15 11.16
CA ASP A 208 22.13 8.65 10.95
C ASP A 208 22.81 9.49 9.86
N THR A 209 23.62 10.44 10.29
CA THR A 209 24.33 11.36 9.39
C THR A 209 25.49 10.70 8.65
N GLU A 210 26.02 9.58 9.14
CA GLU A 210 27.13 8.87 8.50
C GLU A 210 26.63 8.12 7.27
N ASN A 211 25.47 7.45 7.40
CA ASN A 211 24.86 6.69 6.31
C ASN A 211 23.80 7.49 5.53
N LEU A 212 23.58 8.76 5.88
CA LEU A 212 22.53 9.61 5.31
C LEU A 212 21.14 8.94 5.34
N LEU A 213 20.79 8.40 6.50
CA LEU A 213 19.56 7.65 6.71
C LEU A 213 18.68 8.33 7.75
N LEU A 214 17.45 8.66 7.37
CA LEU A 214 16.39 9.12 8.26
C LEU A 214 15.43 7.99 8.55
N ILE A 215 15.20 7.70 9.83
CA ILE A 215 14.30 6.63 10.27
C ILE A 215 13.10 7.27 10.96
N SER A 216 11.91 7.03 10.40
CA SER A 216 10.66 7.47 11.02
C SER A 216 10.48 6.74 12.34
N LYS A 217 10.03 7.44 13.37
CA LYS A 217 9.67 6.80 14.63
C LYS A 217 8.26 6.24 14.48
N ALA A 218 8.10 4.94 14.70
CA ALA A 218 6.80 4.28 14.81
C ALA A 218 5.95 4.91 15.93
#